data_AF-A0A7V5NWI3-F1
#
_entry.id   AF-A0A7V5NWI3-F1
#
_cell.length_a   1.000
_cell.length_b   1.000
_cell.length_c   1.000
_cell.angle_alpha   90.00
_cell.angle_beta   90.00
_cell.angle_gamma   90.00
#
_symmetry.space_group_name_H-M   'P 1'
#
loop_
_entity.id
_entity.type
_entity.pdbx_description
1 polymer ?
#
loop_
_entity_poly.entity_id
_entity_poly.type
_entity_poly.pdbx_seq_one_letter_code
_entity_poly.pdbx_strand_id
1 'polypeptide(L)'
;NQDTDILLFDEPASHLDIHHQIRIFSLLQKQNKEQNKTILAVSHNINLAAEFCNKILIMDKGRIIAYGKTEDVLKKEELNKIFQVPIEVTKNPFTGKPNILYNYAQNESQDE
;
A
#
# COMPACT_ATOMS: atom_id res chain seq x y z
N ASN A 1 1.37 16.73 -26.96
CA ASN A 1 0.41 16.49 -25.85
C ASN A 1 0.31 15.00 -25.59
N GLN A 2 1.06 14.50 -24.61
CA GLN A 2 0.80 13.19 -24.01
C GLN A 2 -0.14 13.39 -22.84
N ASP A 3 -1.40 13.69 -23.15
CA ASP A 3 -2.44 13.85 -22.14
C ASP A 3 -3.06 12.47 -21.86
N THR A 4 -2.34 11.63 -21.12
CA THR A 4 -2.76 10.25 -20.83
C THR A 4 -3.62 10.23 -19.59
N ASP A 5 -4.80 9.63 -19.63
CA ASP A 5 -5.75 9.61 -18.50
C ASP A 5 -5.39 8.62 -17.39
N ILE A 6 -4.56 7.62 -17.72
CA ILE A 6 -4.16 6.55 -16.82
C ILE A 6 -2.63 6.50 -16.74
N LEU A 7 -2.09 6.55 -15.53
CA LEU A 7 -0.68 6.39 -15.25
C LEU A 7 -0.44 5.05 -14.55
N LEU A 8 0.51 4.27 -15.07
CA LEU A 8 0.87 2.94 -14.59
C LEU A 8 2.32 3.00 -14.09
N PHE A 9 2.54 2.57 -12.85
CA PHE A 9 3.87 2.54 -12.25
C PHE A 9 4.17 1.17 -11.67
N ASP A 10 5.29 0.59 -12.09
CA ASP A 10 5.85 -0.61 -11.47
C ASP A 10 6.90 -0.19 -10.46
N GLU A 11 6.62 -0.39 -9.18
CA GLU A 11 7.45 0.01 -8.03
C GLU A 11 8.15 1.38 -8.18
N PRO A 12 7.40 2.51 -8.31
CA PRO A 12 7.97 3.82 -8.66
C PRO A 12 8.93 4.40 -7.61
N ALA A 13 8.94 3.81 -6.42
CA ALA A 13 9.70 4.20 -5.25
C ALA A 13 10.86 3.22 -4.94
N SER A 14 11.07 2.21 -5.79
CA SER A 14 12.12 1.20 -5.58
C SER A 14 13.51 1.84 -5.59
N HIS A 15 14.40 1.37 -4.71
CA HIS A 15 15.78 1.87 -4.55
C HIS A 15 15.93 3.34 -4.11
N LEU A 16 14.85 4.02 -3.73
CA LEU A 16 14.89 5.39 -3.25
C LEU A 16 14.85 5.46 -1.72
N ASP A 17 15.42 6.53 -1.15
CA ASP A 17 15.25 6.82 0.28
C ASP A 17 13.82 7.27 0.62
N ILE A 18 13.47 7.25 1.90
CA ILE A 18 12.13 7.57 2.41
C ILE A 18 11.64 8.94 1.92
N HIS A 19 12.53 9.95 1.88
CA HIS A 19 12.17 11.30 1.45
C HIS A 19 11.76 11.32 -0.03
N HIS A 20 12.52 10.66 -0.89
CA HIS A 20 12.23 10.57 -2.32
C HIS A 20 10.98 9.72 -2.61
N GLN A 21 10.79 8.62 -1.86
CA GLN A 21 9.56 7.81 -1.96
C GLN A 21 8.32 8.67 -1.68
N ILE A 22 8.31 9.40 -0.55
CA ILE A 22 7.21 10.30 -0.18
C ILE A 22 6.99 11.37 -1.26
N ARG A 23 8.06 11.96 -1.81
CA ARG A 23 7.96 12.98 -2.85
C ARG A 23 7.26 12.43 -4.10
N ILE A 24 7.65 11.25 -4.56
CA ILE A 24 7.04 10.62 -5.74
C ILE A 24 5.55 10.39 -5.50
N PHE A 25 5.18 9.71 -4.41
CA PHE A 25 3.78 9.43 -4.12
C PHE A 25 2.94 10.70 -3.90
N SER A 26 3.52 11.76 -3.33
CA SER A 26 2.86 13.05 -3.19
C SER A 26 2.59 13.71 -4.54
N LEU A 27 3.54 13.62 -5.49
CA LEU A 27 3.34 14.08 -6.86
C LEU A 27 2.23 13.29 -7.56
N LEU A 28 2.23 11.96 -7.42
CA LEU A 28 1.17 11.11 -7.96
C LEU A 28 -0.20 11.51 -7.38
N GLN A 29 -0.30 11.67 -6.06
CA GLN A 29 -1.55 12.09 -5.44
C GLN A 29 -2.03 13.47 -5.95
N LYS A 30 -1.10 14.40 -6.18
CA LYS A 30 -1.40 15.71 -6.78
C LYS A 30 -1.97 15.56 -8.20
N GLN A 31 -1.35 14.73 -9.03
CA GLN A 31 -1.82 14.44 -10.39
C GLN A 31 -3.23 13.84 -10.38
N ASN A 32 -3.50 12.90 -9.47
CA ASN A 32 -4.82 12.29 -9.32
C ASN A 32 -5.89 13.33 -8.93
N LYS A 33 -5.60 14.21 -7.97
CA LYS A 33 -6.56 15.20 -7.44
C LYS A 33 -6.77 16.40 -8.36
N GLU A 34 -5.71 16.93 -8.96
CA GLU A 34 -5.77 18.18 -9.72
C GLU A 34 -6.06 17.97 -11.21
N GLN A 35 -5.61 16.84 -11.76
CA GLN A 35 -5.72 16.55 -13.19
C GLN A 35 -6.67 15.38 -13.50
N ASN A 36 -7.40 14.89 -12.49
CA ASN A 36 -8.34 13.76 -12.61
C ASN A 36 -7.70 12.50 -13.24
N LYS A 37 -6.38 12.31 -13.06
CA LYS A 37 -5.67 11.16 -13.60
C LYS A 37 -5.93 9.92 -12.75
N THR A 38 -6.22 8.80 -13.40
CA THR A 38 -6.24 7.50 -12.72
C THR A 38 -4.81 7.00 -12.56
N ILE A 39 -4.44 6.56 -11.36
CA ILE A 39 -3.09 6.09 -11.06
C ILE A 39 -3.17 4.66 -10.54
N LEU A 40 -2.46 3.76 -11.19
CA LEU A 40 -2.23 2.40 -10.72
C LEU A 40 -0.75 2.24 -10.44
N ALA A 41 -0.40 1.99 -9.18
CA ALA A 41 0.97 1.77 -8.73
C ALA A 41 1.09 0.39 -8.07
N VAL A 42 2.15 -0.32 -8.42
CA VAL A 42 2.56 -1.56 -7.76
C VAL A 42 3.58 -1.21 -6.67
N SER A 43 3.42 -1.78 -5.47
CA SER A 43 4.31 -1.53 -4.34
C SER A 43 4.30 -2.72 -3.39
N HIS A 44 5.48 -3.13 -2.92
CA HIS A 44 5.61 -4.06 -1.80
C HIS A 44 5.46 -3.38 -0.43
N ASN A 45 5.44 -2.04 -0.37
CA ASN A 45 5.29 -1.29 0.87
C ASN A 45 3.82 -0.97 1.14
N ILE A 46 3.22 -1.73 2.06
CA ILE A 46 1.81 -1.61 2.44
C ILE A 46 1.49 -0.29 3.16
N ASN A 47 2.42 0.27 3.92
CA ASN A 47 2.21 1.52 4.66
C ASN A 47 2.22 2.73 3.73
N LEU A 48 3.06 2.72 2.69
CA LEU A 48 2.96 3.73 1.62
C LEU A 48 1.66 3.61 0.84
N ALA A 49 1.24 2.38 0.51
CA ALA A 49 -0.05 2.17 -0.14
C ALA A 49 -1.21 2.69 0.73
N ALA A 50 -1.18 2.40 2.04
CA ALA A 50 -2.14 2.89 3.01
C ALA A 50 -2.21 4.43 3.06
N GLU A 51 -1.05 5.07 2.93
CA GLU A 51 -0.93 6.53 3.02
C GLU A 51 -1.39 7.23 1.74
N PHE A 52 -1.15 6.68 0.54
CA PHE A 52 -1.37 7.44 -0.70
C PHE A 52 -2.54 6.94 -1.55
N CYS A 53 -2.93 5.67 -1.43
CA CYS A 53 -3.94 5.07 -2.29
C CYS A 53 -5.35 5.19 -1.68
N ASN A 54 -6.35 5.42 -2.53
CA ASN A 54 -7.77 5.38 -2.12
C ASN A 54 -8.34 3.95 -2.12
N LYS A 55 -7.79 3.10 -2.98
CA LYS A 55 -8.14 1.69 -3.11
C LYS A 55 -6.88 0.84 -3.14
N ILE A 56 -6.99 -0.37 -2.62
CA ILE A 56 -5.93 -1.35 -2.63
C ILE A 56 -6.44 -2.64 -3.26
N LEU A 57 -5.57 -3.26 -4.04
CA LEU A 57 -5.72 -4.58 -4.61
C LEU A 57 -4.54 -5.41 -4.11
N ILE A 58 -4.81 -6.55 -3.47
CA ILE A 58 -3.78 -7.49 -3.01
C ILE A 58 -3.84 -8.72 -3.91
N MET A 59 -2.66 -9.15 -4.36
CA MET A 59 -2.49 -10.36 -5.15
C MET A 59 -1.64 -11.38 -4.41
N ASP A 60 -2.02 -12.66 -4.49
CA ASP A 60 -1.20 -13.80 -4.11
C ASP A 60 -1.31 -14.88 -5.19
N LYS A 61 -0.18 -15.48 -5.57
CA LYS A 61 -0.08 -16.55 -6.60
C LYS A 61 -0.89 -16.26 -7.87
N GLY A 62 -0.82 -15.02 -8.36
CA GLY A 62 -1.51 -14.58 -9.58
C GLY A 62 -3.03 -14.41 -9.44
N ARG A 63 -3.58 -14.45 -8.22
CA ARG A 63 -5.01 -14.25 -7.93
C ARG A 63 -5.21 -13.00 -7.11
N ILE A 64 -6.30 -12.28 -7.39
CA ILE A 64 -6.75 -11.18 -6.55
C ILE A 64 -7.41 -11.79 -5.31
N ILE A 65 -6.85 -11.53 -4.14
CA ILE A 65 -7.37 -12.05 -2.86
C ILE A 65 -8.15 -10.98 -2.09
N ALA A 66 -7.87 -9.69 -2.34
CA ALA A 66 -8.62 -8.58 -1.79
C ALA A 66 -8.61 -7.39 -2.75
N TYR A 67 -9.73 -6.67 -2.83
CA TYR A 67 -9.83 -5.41 -3.56
C TYR A 67 -10.92 -4.52 -2.96
N GLY A 68 -10.63 -3.24 -2.72
CA GLY A 68 -11.59 -2.32 -2.12
C GLY A 68 -10.97 -1.00 -1.69
N LYS A 69 -11.71 -0.23 -0.88
CA LYS A 69 -11.16 0.96 -0.24
C LYS A 69 -10.02 0.55 0.70
N THR A 70 -9.01 1.41 0.81
CA THR A 70 -7.83 1.18 1.65
C THR A 70 -8.22 0.76 3.08
N GLU A 71 -9.15 1.48 3.71
CA GLU A 71 -9.60 1.19 5.09
C GLU A 71 -10.40 -0.12 5.22
N ASP A 72 -11.00 -0.59 4.13
CA ASP A 72 -11.75 -1.85 4.12
C ASP A 72 -10.84 -3.05 3.91
N VAL A 73 -9.81 -2.89 3.08
CA VAL A 73 -8.83 -3.94 2.77
C VAL A 73 -7.78 -4.08 3.87
N LEU A 74 -7.31 -2.98 4.45
CA LEU A 74 -6.26 -2.98 5.46
C LEU A 74 -6.83 -3.14 6.88
N LYS A 75 -7.65 -4.18 7.08
CA LYS A 75 -8.17 -4.58 8.40
C LYS A 75 -7.32 -5.71 8.97
N LYS A 76 -7.16 -5.71 10.30
CA LYS A 76 -6.33 -6.68 11.01
C LYS A 76 -6.67 -8.14 10.64
N GLU A 77 -7.96 -8.47 10.62
CA GLU A 77 -8.43 -9.84 10.34
C GLU A 77 -8.10 -10.28 8.92
N GLU A 78 -8.20 -9.37 7.95
CA GLU A 78 -7.90 -9.65 6.55
C GLU A 78 -6.40 -9.78 6.33
N LEU A 79 -5.62 -8.86 6.90
CA LEU A 79 -4.16 -8.89 6.75
C LEU A 79 -3.53 -10.12 7.42
N ASN A 80 -4.02 -10.55 8.59
CA ASN A 80 -3.52 -11.77 9.25
C ASN A 80 -3.74 -13.02 8.38
N LYS A 81 -4.90 -13.15 7.71
CA LYS A 81 -5.18 -14.26 6.79
C LYS A 81 -4.26 -14.25 5.57
N ILE A 82 -3.96 -13.05 5.06
CA ILE A 82 -3.17 -12.85 3.85
C ILE A 82 -1.68 -13.11 4.10
N PHE A 83 -1.11 -12.45 5.11
CA PHE A 83 0.33 -12.44 5.34
C PHE A 83 0.81 -13.55 6.26
N GLN A 84 -0.10 -14.24 6.96
CA GLN A 84 0.24 -15.34 7.87
C GLN A 84 1.27 -14.95 8.93
N VAL A 85 1.28 -13.68 9.32
CA VAL A 85 2.12 -13.13 10.40
C VAL A 85 1.22 -12.33 11.35
N PRO A 86 1.55 -12.23 12.65
CA PRO A 86 0.79 -11.38 13.56
C PRO A 86 0.87 -9.91 13.14
N ILE A 87 -0.28 -9.36 12.74
CA ILE A 87 -0.44 -7.97 12.31
C ILE A 87 -1.30 -7.21 13.31
N GLU A 88 -0.88 -5.98 13.61
CA GLU A 88 -1.65 -4.96 14.29
C GLU A 88 -1.88 -3.78 13.34
N VAL A 89 -3.13 -3.31 13.25
CA VAL A 89 -3.47 -2.13 12.45
C VAL A 89 -3.76 -0.98 13.40
N THR A 90 -2.85 -0.01 13.40
CA THR A 90 -2.95 1.23 14.18
C THR A 90 -3.33 2.39 13.28
N LYS A 91 -3.48 3.59 13.86
CA LYS A 91 -3.60 4.82 13.09
C LYS A 91 -2.26 5.53 13.03
N ASN A 92 -1.88 5.99 11.85
CA ASN A 92 -0.75 6.91 11.69
C ASN A 92 -1.04 8.19 12.50
N PRO A 93 -0.17 8.59 13.44
CA PRO A 93 -0.42 9.74 14.30
C PRO A 93 -0.43 11.09 13.55
N PHE A 94 0.17 11.16 12.36
CA PHE A 94 0.22 12.38 11.56
C PHE A 94 -0.96 12.50 10.59
N THR A 95 -1.46 11.38 10.05
CA THR A 95 -2.42 11.39 8.94
C THR A 95 -3.75 10.72 9.29
N GLY A 96 -3.81 9.97 10.38
CA GLY A 96 -4.98 9.19 10.80
C GLY A 96 -5.26 7.94 9.96
N LYS A 97 -4.47 7.69 8.92
CA LYS A 97 -4.63 6.55 8.01
C LYS A 97 -4.15 5.24 8.63
N PRO A 98 -4.53 4.07 8.07
CA PRO A 98 -4.05 2.79 8.57
C PRO A 98 -2.52 2.73 8.59
N ASN A 99 -1.96 2.26 9.71
CA ASN A 99 -0.55 2.01 9.90
C ASN A 99 -0.36 0.56 10.38
N ILE A 100 0.29 -0.24 9.55
CA ILE A 100 0.42 -1.68 9.67
C ILE A 100 1.73 -1.96 10.38
N LEU A 101 1.60 -2.62 11.53
CA LEU A 101 2.71 -3.14 12.32
C LEU A 101 2.67 -4.66 12.25
N TYR A 102 3.83 -5.29 12.10
CA TYR A 102 3.99 -6.73 12.05
C TYR A 102 5.04 -7.16 13.06
N ASN A 103 4.76 -8.24 13.78
CA ASN A 103 5.69 -8.80 14.76
C ASN A 103 6.49 -9.95 14.12
N TYR A 104 7.79 -9.74 13.94
CA TYR A 104 8.70 -10.74 13.36
C TYR A 104 9.17 -11.79 14.38
N ALA A 105 9.06 -11.51 15.68
CA ALA A 105 9.66 -12.33 16.75
C ALA A 105 8.86 -13.58 17.12
N GLN A 106 7.68 -13.82 16.52
CA GLN A 106 6.84 -14.99 16.84
C GLN A 106 6.72 -16.01 15.70
N ASN A 107 7.44 -15.82 14.58
CA ASN A 107 7.39 -16.76 13.45
C ASN A 107 8.46 -17.87 13.49
N GLU A 108 9.49 -17.76 14.32
CA GLU A 108 10.59 -18.76 14.37
C GLU A 108 10.23 -20.07 15.10
N SER A 109 8.99 -20.23 15.59
CA SER A 109 8.58 -21.41 16.36
C SER A 109 7.68 -22.40 15.60
N GLN A 110 7.51 -22.24 14.28
CA GLN A 110 6.69 -23.14 13.45
C GLN A 110 7.44 -23.84 12.30
N ASP A 111 8.75 -23.63 12.18
CA ASP A 111 9.61 -24.26 11.17
C ASP A 111 10.52 -25.39 11.73
N GLU A 112 10.17 -26.00 12.88
CA GLU A 112 10.78 -27.25 13.39
C GLU A 112 9.84 -28.46 13.31
#